data_AF-A0A2M9JP39-F1
#
_entry.id   AF-A0A2M9JP39-F1
#
_cell.length_a   1.000
_cell.length_b   1.000
_cell.length_c   1.000
_cell.angle_alpha   90.00
_cell.angle_beta   90.00
_cell.angle_gamma   90.00
#
_symmetry.space_group_name_H-M   'P 1'
#
loop_
_entity.id
_entity.type
_entity.pdbx_description
1 polymer ?
#
loop_
_entity_poly.entity_id
_entity_poly.type
_entity_poly.pdbx_seq_one_letter_code
_entity_poly.pdbx_strand_id
1 'polypeptide(L)'
;MNQDNSPGLIPFTIDLTFEEARRRAEVVAALGPDWDPAAVLRGEDEAHALLYSGLDAEQQRTYDLLVAAGVLPGEESGRASSH
;
A
#
# COMPACT_ATOMS: atom_id res chain seq x y z
N MET A 1 11.00 33.97 7.09
CA MET A 1 10.04 33.77 8.20
C MET A 1 9.32 35.08 8.43
N ASN A 2 8.07 35.19 7.97
CA ASN A 2 7.21 36.33 8.31
C ASN A 2 6.52 36.00 9.63
N GLN A 3 6.74 36.85 10.63
CA GLN A 3 6.07 36.78 11.92
C GLN A 3 4.79 37.61 11.80
N ASP A 4 3.68 36.92 11.54
CA ASP A 4 2.35 37.53 11.47
C ASP A 4 1.91 37.87 12.91
N ASN A 5 2.12 39.13 13.30
CA ASN A 5 1.85 39.63 14.65
C ASN A 5 0.35 39.98 14.82
N SER A 6 -0.52 38.95 14.83
CA SER A 6 -1.94 39.09 15.20
C SER A 6 -2.08 38.90 16.72
N PRO A 7 -2.35 39.96 17.51
CA PRO A 7 -2.40 39.87 18.96
C PRO A 7 -3.58 38.99 19.39
N GLY A 8 -3.28 37.91 20.12
CA GLY A 8 -4.27 37.00 20.71
C GLY A 8 -4.27 35.57 20.15
N LEU A 9 -3.52 35.29 19.08
CA LEU A 9 -3.34 33.93 18.56
C LEU A 9 -2.09 33.26 19.14
N ILE A 10 -2.23 32.02 19.58
CA ILE A 10 -1.10 31.19 19.99
C ILE A 10 -0.61 30.44 18.74
N PRO A 11 0.66 30.61 18.32
CA PRO A 11 1.20 29.85 17.20
C PRO A 11 1.11 28.34 17.48
N PHE A 12 0.39 27.61 16.62
CA PHE A 12 0.33 26.16 16.64
C PHE A 12 1.17 25.63 15.48
N THR A 13 2.25 24.92 15.80
CA THR A 13 3.11 24.25 14.82
C THR A 13 3.11 22.76 15.16
N ILE A 14 2.88 21.93 14.15
CA ILE A 14 2.91 20.47 14.27
C ILE A 14 3.87 19.92 13.21
N ASP A 15 4.75 19.01 13.62
CA ASP A 15 5.60 18.28 12.70
C ASP A 15 4.86 17.02 12.22
N LEU A 16 4.30 17.10 11.01
CA LEU A 16 3.56 15.99 10.42
C LEU A 16 4.46 14.78 10.11
N THR A 17 5.76 14.98 9.89
CA THR A 17 6.70 13.87 9.64
C THR A 17 6.86 13.05 10.91
N PHE A 18 7.03 13.72 12.05
CA PHE A 18 7.12 13.08 13.35
C PHE A 18 5.82 12.36 13.72
N GLU A 19 4.68 13.02 13.55
CA GLU A 19 3.38 12.42 13.88
C GLU A 19 3.04 11.24 12.97
N GLU A 20 3.43 11.27 11.69
CA GLU A 20 3.26 10.13 10.79
C GLU A 20 4.16 8.94 11.18
N ALA A 21 5.41 9.21 11.59
CA ALA A 21 6.28 8.17 12.11
C ALA A 21 5.69 7.52 13.37
N ARG A 22 5.13 8.34 14.28
CA ARG A 22 4.42 7.85 15.46
C ARG A 22 3.22 6.99 15.09
N ARG A 23 2.35 7.47 14.19
CA ARG A 23 1.17 6.73 13.72
C ARG A 23 1.56 5.37 13.14
N ARG A 24 2.61 5.31 12.30
CA ARG A 24 3.11 4.05 11.72
C ARG A 24 3.65 3.10 12.80
N ALA A 25 4.37 3.60 13.79
CA ALA A 25 4.88 2.79 14.89
C ALA A 25 3.74 2.15 15.68
N GLU A 26 2.70 2.92 16.02
CA GLU A 26 1.51 2.39 16.73
C GLU A 26 0.75 1.35 15.89
N VAL A 27 0.66 1.54 14.57
CA VAL A 27 0.07 0.54 13.66
C VAL A 27 0.85 -0.76 13.70
N VAL A 28 2.18 -0.72 13.59
CA VAL A 28 3.03 -1.92 13.66
C VAL A 28 2.92 -2.58 15.04
N ALA A 29 2.89 -1.80 16.12
CA ALA A 29 2.70 -2.33 17.46
C ALA A 29 1.35 -3.05 17.63
N ALA A 30 0.28 -2.52 17.04
CA ALA A 30 -1.06 -3.12 17.09
C ALA A 30 -1.17 -4.45 16.31
N LEU A 31 -0.34 -4.64 15.27
CA LEU A 31 -0.26 -5.91 14.53
C LEU A 31 0.39 -7.03 15.36
N GLY A 32 1.17 -6.67 16.38
CA GLY A 32 1.75 -7.59 17.34
C GLY A 32 3.10 -8.19 16.90
N PRO A 33 3.82 -8.83 17.85
CA PRO A 33 5.17 -9.34 17.62
C PRO A 33 5.23 -10.53 16.65
N ASP A 34 4.11 -11.23 16.45
CA ASP A 34 4.02 -12.40 15.57
C ASP A 34 3.66 -12.03 14.12
N TRP A 35 3.49 -10.74 13.82
CA TRP A 35 3.18 -10.28 12.47
C TRP A 35 4.39 -10.45 11.55
N ASP A 36 4.29 -11.39 10.59
CA ASP A 36 5.25 -11.55 9.49
C ASP A 36 4.70 -10.85 8.22
N PRO A 37 5.16 -9.62 7.90
CA PRO A 37 4.69 -8.90 6.73
C PRO A 37 5.02 -9.63 5.42
N ALA A 38 6.10 -10.41 5.37
CA ALA A 38 6.47 -11.17 4.19
C ALA A 38 5.53 -12.37 4.00
N ALA A 39 5.09 -13.01 5.07
CA ALA A 39 4.06 -14.06 4.99
C ALA A 39 2.71 -13.49 4.53
N VAL A 40 2.31 -12.32 5.02
CA VAL A 40 1.08 -11.66 4.56
C VAL A 40 1.15 -11.37 3.07
N LEU A 41 2.24 -10.77 2.57
CA LEU A 41 2.40 -10.48 1.14
C LEU A 41 2.36 -11.75 0.28
N ARG A 42 3.02 -12.83 0.70
CA ARG A 42 2.93 -14.13 -0.01
C ARG A 42 1.50 -14.66 -0.05
N GLY A 43 0.77 -14.56 1.07
CA GLY A 43 -0.63 -14.98 1.13
C GLY A 43 -1.55 -14.18 0.20
N GLU A 44 -1.31 -12.87 0.08
CA GLU A 44 -2.04 -12.02 -0.87
C GLU A 44 -1.75 -12.42 -2.32
N ASP A 45 -0.49 -12.69 -2.67
CA ASP A 45 -0.11 -13.15 -4.02
C ASP A 45 -0.73 -14.53 -4.35
N GLU A 46 -0.73 -15.47 -3.39
CA GLU A 46 -1.38 -16.77 -3.53
C GLU A 46 -2.89 -16.63 -3.71
N ALA A 47 -3.55 -15.78 -2.91
CA ALA A 47 -4.97 -15.50 -3.05
C ALA A 47 -5.28 -14.87 -4.42
N HIS A 48 -4.44 -13.94 -4.89
CA HIS A 48 -4.60 -13.33 -6.20
C HIS A 48 -4.50 -14.36 -7.34
N ALA A 49 -3.52 -15.28 -7.27
CA ALA A 49 -3.39 -16.36 -8.23
C ALA A 49 -4.61 -17.30 -8.22
N LEU A 50 -5.19 -17.56 -7.05
CA LEU A 50 -6.42 -18.35 -6.92
C LEU A 50 -7.63 -17.64 -7.55
N LEU A 51 -7.76 -16.32 -7.41
CA LEU A 51 -8.86 -15.54 -8.00
C LEU A 51 -8.97 -15.70 -9.51
N TYR A 52 -7.82 -15.78 -10.19
CA TYR A 52 -7.72 -15.94 -11.64
C TYR A 52 -7.30 -17.36 -12.04
N SER A 53 -7.46 -18.33 -11.15
CA SER A 53 -7.25 -19.74 -11.46
C SER A 53 -8.45 -20.33 -12.20
N GLY A 54 -8.19 -21.28 -13.11
CA GLY A 54 -9.25 -22.06 -13.76
C GLY A 54 -10.12 -21.26 -14.74
N LEU A 55 -9.62 -20.13 -15.27
CA LEU A 55 -10.32 -19.37 -16.29
C LEU A 55 -10.51 -20.20 -17.57
N ASP A 56 -11.69 -20.12 -18.15
CA ASP A 56 -11.91 -20.63 -19.50
C ASP A 56 -11.24 -19.72 -20.56
N ALA A 57 -11.29 -20.13 -21.83
CA ALA A 57 -10.62 -19.42 -22.91
C ALA A 57 -11.12 -17.98 -23.16
N GLU A 58 -12.40 -17.70 -22.88
CA GLU A 58 -12.97 -16.36 -23.05
C GLU A 58 -12.63 -15.47 -21.86
N GLN A 59 -12.71 -16.04 -20.65
CA GLN A 59 -12.31 -15.41 -19.41
C GLN A 59 -10.82 -15.06 -19.41
N GLN A 60 -9.95 -15.97 -19.87
CA GLN A 60 -8.51 -15.74 -19.99
C GLN A 60 -8.23 -14.58 -20.96
N ARG A 61 -8.90 -14.55 -22.13
CA ARG A 61 -8.74 -13.45 -23.08
C ARG A 61 -9.14 -12.10 -22.49
N THR A 62 -10.20 -12.08 -21.68
CA THR A 62 -10.65 -10.86 -21.00
C THR A 62 -9.65 -10.43 -19.93
N TYR A 63 -9.15 -11.38 -19.14
CA TYR A 63 -8.09 -11.13 -18.15
C TYR A 63 -6.85 -10.53 -18.80
N ASP A 64 -6.35 -11.13 -19.88
CA ASP A 64 -5.17 -10.65 -20.62
C ASP A 64 -5.36 -9.21 -21.14
N LEU A 65 -6.56 -8.89 -21.64
CA LEU A 65 -6.90 -7.54 -22.09
C LEU A 65 -6.88 -6.53 -20.94
N LEU A 66 -7.43 -6.90 -19.78
CA LEU A 66 -7.47 -6.03 -18.60
C LEU A 66 -6.07 -5.81 -18.02
N VAL A 67 -5.21 -6.83 -18.03
CA VAL A 67 -3.79 -6.70 -17.65
C VAL A 67 -3.07 -5.75 -18.62
N ALA A 68 -3.23 -5.94 -19.94
CA ALA A 68 -2.61 -5.09 -20.94
C ALA A 68 -3.08 -3.63 -20.86
N ALA A 69 -4.33 -3.40 -20.46
CA ALA A 69 -4.88 -2.08 -20.22
C ALA A 69 -4.46 -1.45 -18.87
N GLY A 70 -3.76 -2.18 -18.01
CA GLY A 70 -3.37 -1.74 -16.66
C GLY A 70 -4.53 -1.66 -15.67
N VAL A 71 -5.67 -2.27 -15.99
CA VAL A 71 -6.84 -2.34 -15.09
C VAL A 71 -6.62 -3.39 -14.02
N LEU A 72 -6.04 -4.53 -14.40
CA LEU A 72 -5.61 -5.56 -13.46
C LEU A 72 -4.08 -5.53 -13.32
N PRO A 73 -3.55 -5.81 -12.11
CA PRO A 73 -2.13 -6.03 -11.96
C PRO A 73 -1.72 -7.26 -12.78
N GLY A 74 -0.67 -7.15 -13.58
CA GLY A 74 -0.10 -8.29 -14.28
C GLY A 74 0.66 -9.21 -13.33
N GLU A 75 0.93 -10.44 -13.77
CA GLU A 75 1.87 -11.37 -13.14
C GLU A 75 3.32 -10.88 -13.32
N GLU A 76 3.64 -9.64 -12.97
CA GLU A 76 5.04 -9.23 -12.92
C GLU A 76 5.68 -9.86 -11.69
N SER A 77 6.47 -10.90 -11.93
CA SER A 77 7.36 -11.50 -10.95
C SER A 77 8.24 -10.42 -10.31
N GLY A 78 7.91 -10.05 -9.07
CA GLY A 78 8.74 -9.23 -8.22
C GLY A 78 8.48 -7.73 -8.36
N ARG A 79 7.61 -7.20 -7.50
CA ARG A 79 7.66 -5.79 -7.11
C ARG A 79 9.01 -5.48 -6.46
N ALA A 80 9.97 -5.13 -7.31
CA ALA A 80 11.14 -4.32 -7.02
C ALA A 80 11.55 -3.58 -8.30
N SER A 81 10.67 -2.73 -8.82
CA SER A 81 11.13 -1.58 -9.61
C SER A 81 11.87 -0.66 -8.64
N SER A 82 13.19 -0.86 -8.55
CA SER A 82 14.10 0.06 -7.89
C SER A 82 14.11 1.36 -8.68
N HIS A 83 13.77 2.46 -8.01
CA HIS A 83 14.07 3.82 -8.44
C HIS A 83 14.93 4.49 -7.37
#